data_AF-U5SED7-F1
#
_entry.id   AF-U5SED7-F1
#
_cell.length_a   1.000
_cell.length_b   1.000
_cell.length_c   1.000
_cell.angle_alpha   90.00
_cell.angle_beta   90.00
_cell.angle_gamma   90.00
#
_symmetry.space_group_name_H-M   'P 1'
#
loop_
_entity.id
_entity.type
_entity.pdbx_description
1 polymer ?
#
loop_
_entity_poly.entity_id
_entity_poly.type
_entity_poly.pdbx_seq_one_letter_code
_entity_poly.pdbx_strand_id
1 'polypeptide(L)'
;MSDSTTLPTKNQYHTAKWWQIVLFSLNNASTNIYLFAFGFVTYYSTGLVGLSALFISQLLGYVRIFDGVIDPSLGMFIDKTESKFGKYRPLMIMGNLITILSFAVLFTTHLLPESTRLIVLILALLVHKIGYSLQASVTKAGQSVLTNDPKQRPMFNIADGIFTIFAFTGGQIFVSNYLSPKYGDSFTLGFFQELALTIVILSFVLCILAAIGIAGKDKKEYFGLGEKTKKTTLKDYGHILKGNRPLQILAMAAAFVKFVVQLMSDQVAMIILFGILLGNFGLSGQISLITIIPDLLITFGAVALARKKGLRGAYVLYLSLAAVFFVALGFMISTMQPGDVDFGNLTVKAILFIAIYTLARRFSRSPASLVLTMGADISDYETSRSSRYVAGVIGTIFSLTDSVASSLAPMVIGWILAGIGFSEVYPSQDTALNPDLRMVAVILFAVLPFVAISLSLVLMKFYKLDAKAMEQVQLRIAKLKEDGDSDETPHSGSNEALGQTILANTIKQP
;
A
#
# COMPACT_ATOMS: atom_id res chain seq x y z
N MET A 1 -11.51 58.05 -15.50
CA MET A 1 -10.27 57.26 -15.53
C MET A 1 -10.61 55.89 -14.96
N SER A 2 -10.78 54.91 -15.84
CA SER A 2 -11.08 53.53 -15.48
C SER A 2 -9.78 52.83 -15.08
N ASP A 3 -9.57 52.60 -13.80
CA ASP A 3 -8.51 51.71 -13.34
C ASP A 3 -8.89 50.29 -13.71
N SER A 4 -8.33 49.84 -14.84
CA SER A 4 -8.22 48.44 -15.18
C SER A 4 -7.30 47.78 -14.17
N THR A 5 -7.88 47.18 -13.12
CA THR A 5 -7.24 46.09 -12.38
C THR A 5 -6.96 44.96 -13.37
N THR A 6 -5.77 45.02 -13.97
CA THR A 6 -5.15 43.93 -14.70
C THR A 6 -5.07 42.75 -13.73
N LEU A 7 -5.84 41.70 -14.03
CA LEU A 7 -5.70 40.39 -13.38
C LEU A 7 -4.21 40.03 -13.34
N PRO A 8 -3.65 39.64 -12.18
CA PRO A 8 -2.25 39.24 -12.11
C PRO A 8 -2.00 38.13 -13.12
N THR A 9 -1.05 38.37 -14.01
CA THR A 9 -0.62 37.51 -15.10
C THR A 9 -0.30 36.11 -14.58
N LYS A 10 -1.17 35.15 -14.91
CA LYS A 10 -0.92 33.70 -15.06
C LYS A 10 0.24 33.17 -14.20
N ASN A 11 -0.05 32.86 -12.93
CA ASN A 11 0.88 32.17 -12.03
C ASN A 11 1.57 30.99 -12.76
N GLN A 12 2.91 31.01 -12.76
CA GLN A 12 3.81 30.21 -13.60
C GLN A 12 3.70 28.71 -13.32
N TYR A 13 2.99 27.98 -14.17
CA TYR A 13 3.07 26.52 -14.17
C TYR A 13 4.40 26.07 -14.82
N HIS A 14 5.25 25.36 -14.08
CA HIS A 14 6.36 24.62 -14.65
C HIS A 14 5.89 23.22 -15.06
N THR A 15 6.10 22.92 -16.33
CA THR A 15 5.76 21.63 -16.92
C THR A 15 7.00 20.77 -17.09
N ALA A 16 6.84 19.45 -17.02
CA ALA A 16 7.86 18.48 -17.39
C ALA A 16 7.60 17.94 -18.80
N LYS A 17 8.66 17.55 -19.50
CA LYS A 17 8.53 16.80 -20.76
C LYS A 17 7.95 15.43 -20.45
N TRP A 18 7.16 14.86 -21.36
CA TRP A 18 6.50 13.58 -21.13
C TRP A 18 7.48 12.45 -20.75
N TRP A 19 8.63 12.37 -21.41
CA TRP A 19 9.67 11.39 -21.07
C TRP A 19 10.24 11.58 -19.66
N GLN A 20 10.29 12.81 -19.12
CA GLN A 20 10.76 13.04 -17.74
C GLN A 20 9.78 12.46 -16.72
N ILE A 21 8.48 12.58 -17.00
CA ILE A 21 7.40 12.00 -16.18
C ILE A 21 7.48 10.48 -16.19
N VAL A 22 7.57 9.89 -17.38
CA VAL A 22 7.69 8.44 -17.53
C VAL A 22 8.96 7.92 -16.85
N LEU A 23 10.13 8.51 -17.15
CA LEU A 23 11.38 8.06 -16.55
C LEU A 23 11.40 8.23 -15.03
N PHE A 24 10.91 9.36 -14.49
CA PHE A 24 10.92 9.56 -13.04
C PHE A 24 9.99 8.56 -12.31
N SER A 25 8.85 8.17 -12.92
CA SER A 25 7.97 7.14 -12.34
C SER A 25 8.61 5.75 -12.24
N LEU A 26 9.68 5.48 -13.01
CA LEU A 26 10.46 4.24 -12.88
C LEU A 26 11.12 4.08 -11.50
N ASN A 27 11.30 5.17 -10.73
CA ASN A 27 11.85 5.05 -9.39
C ASN A 27 10.91 4.28 -8.44
N ASN A 28 9.59 4.45 -8.58
CA ASN A 28 8.63 3.68 -7.79
C ASN A 28 8.62 2.20 -8.21
N ALA A 29 8.85 1.94 -9.49
CA ALA A 29 9.00 0.57 -9.98
C ALA A 29 10.25 -0.09 -9.40
N SER A 30 11.38 0.63 -9.40
CA SER A 30 12.65 0.21 -8.78
C SER A 30 12.47 -0.22 -7.32
N THR A 31 11.75 0.56 -6.52
CA THR A 31 11.45 0.17 -5.13
C THR A 31 10.46 -0.99 -5.05
N ASN A 32 9.35 -0.97 -5.80
CA ASN A 32 8.32 -2.00 -5.75
C ASN A 32 8.80 -3.40 -6.17
N ILE A 33 9.81 -3.48 -7.05
CA ILE A 33 10.43 -4.75 -7.43
C ILE A 33 11.14 -5.40 -6.23
N TYR A 34 11.78 -4.61 -5.35
CA TYR A 34 12.29 -5.13 -4.08
C TYR A 34 11.18 -5.56 -3.14
N LEU A 35 10.10 -4.77 -3.03
CA LEU A 35 8.95 -5.14 -2.18
C LEU A 35 8.34 -6.48 -2.61
N PHE A 36 8.27 -6.74 -3.92
CA PHE A 36 7.88 -8.04 -4.46
C PHE A 36 8.85 -9.15 -4.04
N ALA A 37 10.16 -8.97 -4.31
CA ALA A 37 11.16 -9.98 -4.01
C ALA A 37 11.31 -10.26 -2.50
N PHE A 38 11.02 -9.27 -1.66
CA PHE A 38 11.00 -9.39 -0.20
C PHE A 38 10.00 -10.45 0.28
N GLY A 39 8.94 -10.73 -0.49
CA GLY A 39 8.00 -11.81 -0.19
C GLY A 39 8.64 -13.21 -0.18
N PHE A 40 9.78 -13.39 -0.86
CA PHE A 40 10.49 -14.67 -0.93
C PHE A 40 11.58 -14.82 0.14
N VAL A 41 11.86 -13.77 0.94
CA VAL A 41 12.82 -13.83 2.04
C VAL A 41 12.46 -14.95 3.02
N THR A 42 11.16 -15.16 3.25
CA THR A 42 10.66 -16.24 4.10
C THR A 42 11.19 -17.61 3.67
N TYR A 43 11.06 -17.97 2.39
CA TYR A 43 11.52 -19.27 1.87
C TYR A 43 13.04 -19.40 1.86
N TYR A 44 13.75 -18.31 1.58
CA TYR A 44 15.20 -18.28 1.67
C TYR A 44 15.67 -18.54 3.12
N SER A 45 15.03 -17.88 4.09
CA SER A 45 15.39 -17.99 5.51
C SER A 45 15.06 -19.36 6.11
N THR A 46 13.94 -19.99 5.72
CA THR A 46 13.59 -21.33 6.23
C THR A 46 14.35 -22.44 5.53
N GLY A 47 14.55 -22.33 4.21
CA GLY A 47 15.18 -23.38 3.42
C GLY A 47 16.71 -23.38 3.49
N LEU A 48 17.35 -22.23 3.26
CA LEU A 48 18.82 -22.15 3.11
C LEU A 48 19.53 -21.66 4.37
N VAL A 49 18.91 -20.74 5.11
CA VAL A 49 19.50 -20.18 6.35
C VAL A 49 19.22 -21.08 7.55
N GLY A 50 18.17 -21.90 7.50
CA GLY A 50 17.80 -22.86 8.55
C GLY A 50 17.13 -22.22 9.77
N LEU A 51 16.44 -21.09 9.60
CA LEU A 51 15.70 -20.43 10.67
C LEU A 51 14.25 -20.90 10.68
N SER A 52 13.65 -21.02 11.88
CA SER A 52 12.27 -21.50 11.98
C SER A 52 11.29 -20.58 11.24
N ALA A 53 10.36 -21.20 10.51
CA ALA A 53 9.30 -20.55 9.75
C ALA A 53 8.47 -19.59 10.60
N LEU A 54 8.11 -20.01 11.82
CA LEU A 54 7.38 -19.17 12.75
C LEU A 54 8.21 -17.94 13.14
N PHE A 55 9.47 -18.11 13.53
CA PHE A 55 10.32 -16.98 13.93
C PHE A 55 10.48 -15.95 12.81
N ILE A 56 10.77 -16.40 11.58
CA ILE A 56 10.94 -15.51 10.43
C ILE A 56 9.64 -14.76 10.10
N SER A 57 8.49 -15.41 10.21
CA SER A 57 7.19 -14.76 9.98
C SER A 57 6.94 -13.59 10.94
N GLN A 58 7.30 -13.77 12.21
CA GLN A 58 7.16 -12.73 13.23
C GLN A 58 8.18 -11.61 12.97
N LEU A 59 9.43 -11.97 12.67
CA LEU A 59 10.48 -11.01 12.35
C LEU A 59 10.10 -10.11 11.18
N LEU A 60 9.62 -10.68 10.07
CA LEU A 60 9.18 -9.89 8.91
C LEU A 60 7.96 -9.01 9.23
N GLY A 61 7.08 -9.46 10.13
CA GLY A 61 6.02 -8.63 10.70
C GLY A 61 6.58 -7.43 11.48
N TYR A 62 7.47 -7.66 12.44
CA TYR A 62 8.07 -6.58 13.24
C TYR A 62 8.86 -5.57 12.39
N VAL A 63 9.59 -6.05 11.38
CA VAL A 63 10.31 -5.19 10.43
C VAL A 63 9.35 -4.29 9.65
N ARG A 64 8.13 -4.75 9.32
CA ARG A 64 7.10 -3.90 8.70
C ARG A 64 6.47 -2.91 9.67
N ILE A 65 6.33 -3.26 10.95
CA ILE A 65 5.88 -2.29 11.97
C ILE A 65 6.91 -1.16 12.10
N PHE A 66 8.19 -1.50 12.05
CA PHE A 66 9.29 -0.54 12.08
C PHE A 66 9.23 0.46 10.92
N ASP A 67 8.78 0.06 9.72
CA ASP A 67 8.57 0.96 8.57
C ASP A 67 7.71 2.18 8.94
N GLY A 68 6.60 1.95 9.63
CA GLY A 68 5.68 3.03 10.03
C GLY A 68 6.30 4.07 10.98
N VAL A 69 7.36 3.69 11.72
CA VAL A 69 8.06 4.56 12.67
C VAL A 69 9.17 5.36 11.99
N ILE A 70 9.87 4.76 11.01
CA ILE A 70 11.00 5.42 10.33
C ILE A 70 10.55 6.40 9.25
N ASP A 71 9.41 6.17 8.60
CA ASP A 71 8.92 6.97 7.47
C ASP A 71 8.86 8.48 7.78
N PRO A 72 8.30 8.95 8.92
CA PRO A 72 8.32 10.37 9.28
C PRO A 72 9.73 10.93 9.47
N SER A 73 10.64 10.12 10.02
CA SER A 73 12.03 10.52 10.26
C SER A 73 12.80 10.70 8.95
N LEU A 74 12.58 9.80 7.98
CA LEU A 74 13.16 9.89 6.65
C LEU A 74 12.59 11.07 5.86
N GLY A 75 11.30 11.39 6.02
CA GLY A 75 10.71 12.61 5.46
C GLY A 75 11.43 13.87 5.96
N MET A 76 11.63 13.99 7.28
CA MET A 76 12.40 15.10 7.86
C MET A 76 13.85 15.15 7.39
N PHE A 77 14.47 13.98 7.17
CA PHE A 77 15.83 13.90 6.65
C PHE A 77 15.91 14.37 5.20
N ILE A 78 14.97 13.96 4.34
CA ILE A 78 14.84 14.45 2.96
C ILE A 78 14.71 15.98 3.00
N ASP A 79 13.85 16.53 3.84
CA ASP A 79 13.59 17.97 3.90
C ASP A 79 14.78 18.83 4.31
N LYS A 80 15.63 18.33 5.21
CA LYS A 80 16.84 19.04 5.66
C LYS A 80 18.03 18.89 4.73
N THR A 81 17.96 17.95 3.76
CA THR A 81 19.10 17.68 2.89
C THR A 81 19.16 18.72 1.77
N GLU A 82 20.30 19.41 1.68
CA GLU A 82 20.66 20.23 0.53
C GLU A 82 21.94 19.71 -0.11
N SER A 83 21.95 19.55 -1.43
CA SER A 83 23.15 19.12 -2.17
C SER A 83 23.34 19.87 -3.48
N LYS A 84 24.60 19.99 -3.91
CA LYS A 84 25.00 20.66 -5.18
C LYS A 84 24.42 19.98 -6.42
N PHE A 85 24.09 18.69 -6.33
CA PHE A 85 23.51 17.89 -7.42
C PHE A 85 21.97 17.85 -7.39
N GLY A 86 21.31 18.78 -6.70
CA GLY A 86 19.88 18.72 -6.43
C GLY A 86 19.57 17.91 -5.17
N LYS A 87 18.34 17.97 -4.67
CA LYS A 87 17.91 17.38 -3.39
C LYS A 87 17.55 15.90 -3.54
N TYR A 88 16.83 15.55 -4.61
CA TYR A 88 16.23 14.23 -4.75
C TYR A 88 17.16 13.21 -5.41
N ARG A 89 17.99 13.60 -6.38
CA ARG A 89 18.87 12.64 -7.08
C ARG A 89 19.86 11.92 -6.16
N PRO A 90 20.64 12.62 -5.29
CA PRO A 90 21.61 11.94 -4.45
C PRO A 90 20.93 11.03 -3.42
N LEU A 91 19.80 11.48 -2.86
CA LEU A 91 19.02 10.69 -1.90
C LEU A 91 18.41 9.44 -2.54
N MET A 92 17.93 9.55 -3.78
CA MET A 92 17.38 8.43 -4.54
C MET A 92 18.44 7.37 -4.82
N ILE A 93 19.61 7.78 -5.32
CA ILE A 93 20.73 6.88 -5.61
C ILE A 93 21.25 6.26 -4.31
N MET A 94 21.40 7.06 -3.25
CA MET A 94 21.82 6.56 -1.93
C MET A 94 20.85 5.52 -1.37
N GLY A 95 19.54 5.79 -1.42
CA GLY A 95 18.51 4.84 -1.00
C GLY A 95 18.59 3.52 -1.78
N ASN A 96 18.74 3.60 -3.10
CA ASN A 96 18.89 2.41 -3.93
C ASN A 96 20.20 1.64 -3.64
N LEU A 97 21.34 2.33 -3.45
CA LEU A 97 22.62 1.68 -3.11
C LEU A 97 22.56 0.97 -1.75
N ILE A 98 21.95 1.60 -0.74
CA ILE A 98 21.70 0.97 0.57
C ILE A 98 20.83 -0.28 0.39
N THR A 99 19.80 -0.20 -0.45
CA THR A 99 18.90 -1.33 -0.74
C THR A 99 19.62 -2.46 -1.47
N ILE A 100 20.47 -2.15 -2.46
CA ILE A 100 21.29 -3.13 -3.20
C ILE A 100 22.24 -3.87 -2.25
N LEU A 101 23.00 -3.12 -1.43
CA LEU A 101 24.00 -3.71 -0.53
C LEU A 101 23.33 -4.60 0.52
N SER A 102 22.28 -4.11 1.16
CA SER A 102 21.54 -4.90 2.15
C SER A 102 20.86 -6.12 1.54
N PHE A 103 20.32 -6.02 0.32
CA PHE A 103 19.69 -7.15 -0.36
C PHE A 103 20.71 -8.22 -0.77
N ALA A 104 21.89 -7.81 -1.25
CA ALA A 104 23.00 -8.74 -1.51
C ALA A 104 23.46 -9.47 -0.23
N VAL A 105 23.53 -8.75 0.90
CA VAL A 105 23.85 -9.37 2.20
C VAL A 105 22.74 -10.35 2.62
N LEU A 106 21.47 -10.00 2.48
CA LEU A 106 20.33 -10.88 2.82
C LEU A 106 20.46 -12.25 2.13
N PHE A 107 20.69 -12.27 0.82
CA PHE A 107 20.78 -13.49 0.02
C PHE A 107 22.14 -14.21 0.06
N THR A 108 23.09 -13.72 0.87
CA THR A 108 24.38 -14.38 1.13
C THR A 108 24.56 -14.80 2.59
N THR A 109 23.58 -14.52 3.46
CA THR A 109 23.62 -14.88 4.89
C THR A 109 23.83 -16.37 5.17
N HIS A 110 23.45 -17.27 4.27
CA HIS A 110 23.69 -18.72 4.43
C HIS A 110 25.19 -19.08 4.49
N LEU A 111 26.07 -18.24 3.93
CA LEU A 111 27.53 -18.41 3.98
C LEU A 111 28.14 -18.00 5.33
N LEU A 112 27.38 -17.31 6.18
CA LEU A 112 27.87 -16.81 7.46
C LEU A 112 27.86 -17.91 8.53
N PRO A 113 28.81 -17.87 9.49
CA PRO A 113 28.79 -18.72 10.67
C PRO A 113 27.45 -18.62 11.42
N GLU A 114 26.98 -19.74 11.98
CA GLU A 114 25.68 -19.80 12.67
C GLU A 114 25.54 -18.75 13.79
N SER A 115 26.62 -18.46 14.52
CA SER A 115 26.64 -17.50 15.62
C SER A 115 26.37 -16.05 15.20
N THR A 116 26.70 -15.67 13.96
CA THR A 116 26.55 -14.30 13.45
C THR A 116 25.41 -14.16 12.44
N ARG A 117 25.00 -15.28 11.82
CA ARG A 117 23.98 -15.34 10.76
C ARG A 117 22.69 -14.61 11.13
N LEU A 118 22.15 -14.86 12.32
CA LEU A 118 20.89 -14.24 12.77
C LEU A 118 21.02 -12.72 12.94
N ILE A 119 22.10 -12.28 13.59
CA ILE A 119 22.35 -10.85 13.85
C ILE A 119 22.51 -10.11 12.52
N VAL A 120 23.29 -10.66 11.60
CA VAL A 120 23.50 -10.06 10.28
C VAL A 120 22.21 -10.06 9.46
N LEU A 121 21.39 -11.11 9.52
CA LEU A 121 20.07 -11.13 8.87
C LEU A 121 19.18 -10.00 9.38
N ILE A 122 19.04 -9.83 10.70
CA ILE A 122 18.21 -8.78 11.29
C ILE A 122 18.72 -7.40 10.88
N LEU A 123 20.03 -7.15 10.98
CA LEU A 123 20.63 -5.88 10.57
C LEU A 123 20.41 -5.61 9.07
N ALA A 124 20.58 -6.62 8.22
CA ALA A 124 20.36 -6.48 6.79
C ALA A 124 18.89 -6.18 6.47
N LEU A 125 17.93 -6.79 7.17
CA LEU A 125 16.50 -6.48 7.02
C LEU A 125 16.19 -5.03 7.40
N LEU A 126 16.71 -4.55 8.53
CA LEU A 126 16.49 -3.17 8.98
C LEU A 126 17.13 -2.15 8.03
N VAL A 127 18.37 -2.38 7.61
CA VAL A 127 19.07 -1.50 6.64
C VAL A 127 18.36 -1.50 5.29
N HIS A 128 17.88 -2.66 4.84
CA HIS A 128 17.09 -2.77 3.60
C HIS A 128 15.83 -1.91 3.67
N LYS A 129 15.12 -1.91 4.79
CA LYS A 129 13.94 -1.07 4.98
C LYS A 129 14.23 0.41 4.97
N ILE A 130 15.34 0.84 5.60
CA ILE A 130 15.77 2.24 5.57
C ILE A 130 16.06 2.69 4.13
N GLY A 131 16.81 1.89 3.37
CA GLY A 131 17.12 2.18 1.96
C GLY A 131 15.85 2.26 1.09
N TYR A 132 14.99 1.25 1.22
CA TYR A 132 13.72 1.16 0.51
C TYR A 132 12.82 2.37 0.81
N SER A 133 12.60 2.68 2.09
CA SER A 133 11.72 3.78 2.50
C SER A 133 12.28 5.14 2.10
N LEU A 134 13.60 5.34 2.19
CA LEU A 134 14.25 6.57 1.74
C LEU A 134 13.99 6.80 0.24
N GLN A 135 14.22 5.79 -0.58
CA GLN A 135 14.01 5.88 -2.03
C GLN A 135 12.53 6.09 -2.38
N ALA A 136 11.62 5.38 -1.72
CA ALA A 136 10.17 5.52 -1.93
C ALA A 136 9.65 6.90 -1.53
N SER A 137 10.14 7.44 -0.42
CA SER A 137 9.80 8.77 0.08
C SER A 137 10.30 9.87 -0.87
N VAL A 138 11.50 9.69 -1.45
CA VAL A 138 12.03 10.57 -2.50
C VAL A 138 11.14 10.60 -3.74
N THR A 139 10.57 9.46 -4.17
CA THR A 139 9.61 9.44 -5.28
C THR A 139 8.42 10.34 -4.99
N LYS A 140 7.79 10.16 -3.82
CA LYS A 140 6.58 10.91 -3.42
C LYS A 140 6.85 12.41 -3.37
N ALA A 141 7.96 12.81 -2.74
CA ALA A 141 8.34 14.21 -2.62
C ALA A 141 8.80 14.83 -3.96
N GLY A 142 9.44 14.05 -4.83
CA GLY A 142 9.90 14.53 -6.15
C GLY A 142 8.77 14.78 -7.15
N GLN A 143 7.57 14.20 -6.96
CA GLN A 143 6.42 14.40 -7.85
C GLN A 143 6.02 15.88 -7.95
N SER A 144 6.00 16.60 -6.83
CA SER A 144 5.63 18.03 -6.80
C SER A 144 6.67 18.92 -7.46
N VAL A 145 7.93 18.48 -7.49
CA VAL A 145 9.06 19.21 -8.08
C VAL A 145 9.16 18.97 -9.58
N LEU A 146 8.65 17.84 -10.06
CA LEU A 146 8.63 17.53 -11.47
C LEU A 146 7.67 18.46 -12.24
N THR A 147 6.45 18.64 -11.72
CA THR A 147 5.43 19.51 -12.33
C THR A 147 4.48 20.07 -11.29
N ASN A 148 4.20 21.37 -11.37
CA ASN A 148 3.13 22.00 -10.59
C ASN A 148 1.83 22.12 -11.42
N ASP A 149 1.84 21.73 -12.70
CA ASP A 149 0.67 21.78 -13.60
C ASP A 149 -0.35 20.69 -13.24
N PRO A 150 -1.58 21.06 -12.82
CA PRO A 150 -2.66 20.11 -12.54
C PRO A 150 -2.99 19.16 -13.71
N LYS A 151 -2.76 19.56 -14.96
CA LYS A 151 -3.00 18.70 -16.14
C LYS A 151 -1.97 17.59 -16.28
N GLN A 152 -0.75 17.79 -15.78
CA GLN A 152 0.34 16.82 -15.88
C GLN A 152 0.43 15.88 -14.68
N ARG A 153 -0.04 16.29 -13.49
CA ARG A 153 -0.05 15.43 -12.29
C ARG A 153 -0.71 14.06 -12.51
N PRO A 154 -1.87 13.94 -13.20
CA PRO A 154 -2.46 12.64 -13.48
C PRO A 154 -1.60 11.75 -14.37
N MET A 155 -0.78 12.32 -15.25
CA MET A 155 0.09 11.56 -16.16
C MET A 155 1.15 10.77 -15.40
N PHE A 156 1.69 11.33 -14.30
CA PHE A 156 2.61 10.62 -13.42
C PHE A 156 1.92 9.38 -12.83
N ASN A 157 0.71 9.54 -12.28
CA ASN A 157 -0.03 8.43 -11.66
C ASN A 157 -0.37 7.32 -12.67
N ILE A 158 -0.62 7.66 -13.94
CA ILE A 158 -0.83 6.67 -15.00
C ILE A 158 0.45 5.89 -15.29
N ALA A 159 1.58 6.58 -15.49
CA ALA A 159 2.87 5.94 -15.74
C ALA A 159 3.30 5.06 -14.55
N ASP A 160 3.17 5.60 -13.33
CA ASP A 160 3.44 4.90 -12.08
C ASP A 160 2.59 3.64 -11.91
N GLY A 161 1.29 3.73 -12.20
CA GLY A 161 0.37 2.61 -12.16
C GLY A 161 0.77 1.49 -13.14
N ILE A 162 1.12 1.85 -14.37
CA ILE A 162 1.60 0.89 -15.38
C ILE A 162 2.86 0.18 -14.90
N PHE A 163 3.87 0.91 -14.44
CA PHE A 163 5.11 0.28 -13.98
C PHE A 163 4.94 -0.54 -12.70
N THR A 164 4.03 -0.15 -11.82
CA THR A 164 3.69 -0.94 -10.62
C THR A 164 3.02 -2.26 -11.01
N ILE A 165 2.14 -2.25 -12.02
CA ILE A 165 1.56 -3.49 -12.57
C ILE A 165 2.67 -4.39 -13.12
N PHE A 166 3.61 -3.85 -13.90
CA PHE A 166 4.74 -4.62 -14.40
C PHE A 166 5.65 -5.14 -13.29
N ALA A 167 5.90 -4.37 -12.23
CA ALA A 167 6.72 -4.81 -11.10
C ALA A 167 6.11 -6.03 -10.38
N PHE A 168 4.81 -5.98 -10.06
CA PHE A 168 4.16 -7.06 -9.32
C PHE A 168 3.73 -8.23 -10.21
N THR A 169 3.02 -7.97 -11.31
CA THR A 169 2.56 -9.02 -12.23
C THR A 169 3.71 -9.60 -13.04
N GLY A 170 4.60 -8.75 -13.56
CA GLY A 170 5.82 -9.19 -14.25
C GLY A 170 6.75 -9.96 -13.31
N GLY A 171 6.91 -9.48 -12.08
CA GLY A 171 7.64 -10.20 -11.03
C GLY A 171 7.04 -11.58 -10.76
N GLN A 172 5.72 -11.69 -10.62
CA GLN A 172 5.04 -12.97 -10.37
C GLN A 172 5.25 -13.95 -11.53
N ILE A 173 5.15 -13.51 -12.78
CA ILE A 173 5.41 -14.36 -13.96
C ILE A 173 6.88 -14.78 -14.00
N PHE A 174 7.79 -13.83 -13.79
CA PHE A 174 9.23 -14.10 -13.76
C PHE A 174 9.56 -15.20 -12.75
N VAL A 175 8.97 -15.14 -11.55
CA VAL A 175 9.22 -16.17 -10.53
C VAL A 175 8.46 -17.47 -10.82
N SER A 176 7.16 -17.41 -11.10
CA SER A 176 6.32 -18.61 -11.18
C SER A 176 6.40 -19.36 -12.51
N ASN A 177 6.61 -18.68 -13.63
CA ASN A 177 6.62 -19.29 -14.97
C ASN A 177 8.01 -19.44 -15.58
N TYR A 178 9.02 -18.70 -15.08
CA TYR A 178 10.40 -18.80 -15.58
C TYR A 178 11.33 -19.38 -14.52
N LEU A 179 11.44 -18.73 -13.35
CA LEU A 179 12.45 -19.09 -12.36
C LEU A 179 12.14 -20.41 -11.65
N SER A 180 10.88 -20.63 -11.25
CA SER A 180 10.46 -21.86 -10.58
C SER A 180 10.70 -23.10 -11.46
N PRO A 181 10.19 -23.16 -12.72
CA PRO A 181 10.44 -24.33 -13.58
C PRO A 181 11.92 -24.53 -13.92
N LYS A 182 12.69 -23.44 -14.11
CA LYS A 182 14.13 -23.50 -14.39
C LYS A 182 14.92 -24.20 -13.29
N TYR A 183 14.48 -24.09 -12.05
CA TYR A 183 15.13 -24.70 -10.88
C TYR A 183 14.36 -25.91 -10.31
N GLY A 184 13.54 -26.56 -11.13
CA GLY A 184 12.85 -27.80 -10.77
C GLY A 184 11.78 -27.61 -9.69
N ASP A 185 11.06 -26.48 -9.74
CA ASP A 185 9.99 -26.10 -8.81
C ASP A 185 10.37 -26.11 -7.33
N SER A 186 11.67 -25.91 -7.08
CA SER A 186 12.26 -25.90 -5.75
C SER A 186 13.01 -24.59 -5.49
N PHE A 187 12.96 -24.12 -4.24
CA PHE A 187 13.66 -22.91 -3.81
C PHE A 187 15.15 -23.18 -3.54
N THR A 188 15.89 -23.48 -4.61
CA THR A 188 17.34 -23.76 -4.55
C THR A 188 18.18 -22.50 -4.35
N LEU A 189 19.46 -22.66 -4.02
CA LEU A 189 20.40 -21.54 -3.96
C LEU A 189 20.50 -20.78 -5.29
N GLY A 190 20.54 -21.51 -6.42
CA GLY A 190 20.60 -20.91 -7.76
C GLY A 190 19.39 -20.03 -8.05
N PHE A 191 18.19 -20.48 -7.66
CA PHE A 191 16.95 -19.70 -7.76
C PHE A 191 17.10 -18.33 -7.07
N PHE A 192 17.57 -18.31 -5.83
CA PHE A 192 17.69 -17.06 -5.07
C PHE A 192 18.83 -16.17 -5.57
N GLN A 193 19.93 -16.74 -6.05
CA GLN A 193 21.02 -15.97 -6.66
C GLN A 193 20.56 -15.26 -7.93
N GLU A 194 19.86 -15.95 -8.82
CA GLU A 194 19.33 -15.35 -10.04
C GLU A 194 18.22 -14.33 -9.75
N LEU A 195 17.33 -14.61 -8.79
CA LEU A 195 16.36 -13.64 -8.29
C LEU A 195 17.08 -12.38 -7.80
N ALA A 196 18.06 -12.52 -6.90
CA ALA A 196 18.75 -11.39 -6.29
C ALA A 196 19.49 -10.54 -7.33
N LEU A 197 20.24 -11.18 -8.24
CA LEU A 197 20.98 -10.49 -9.30
C LEU A 197 20.04 -9.76 -10.26
N THR A 198 18.96 -10.40 -10.69
CA THR A 198 18.00 -9.80 -11.63
C THR A 198 17.35 -8.57 -11.02
N ILE A 199 16.91 -8.68 -9.77
CA ILE A 199 16.25 -7.59 -9.03
C ILE A 199 17.22 -6.42 -8.81
N VAL A 200 18.46 -6.69 -8.41
CA VAL A 200 19.49 -5.66 -8.19
C VAL A 200 19.82 -4.92 -9.48
N ILE A 201 20.09 -5.64 -10.57
CA ILE A 201 20.45 -5.03 -11.86
C ILE A 201 19.28 -4.21 -12.40
N LEU A 202 18.07 -4.80 -12.41
CA LEU A 202 16.88 -4.12 -12.91
C LEU A 202 16.57 -2.87 -12.08
N SER A 203 16.56 -2.97 -10.76
CA SER A 203 16.34 -1.82 -9.88
C SER A 203 17.38 -0.72 -10.10
N PHE A 204 18.66 -1.09 -10.24
CA PHE A 204 19.72 -0.13 -10.50
C PHE A 204 19.50 0.62 -11.82
N VAL A 205 19.22 -0.09 -12.91
CA VAL A 205 18.93 0.51 -14.21
C VAL A 205 17.72 1.46 -14.13
N LEU A 206 16.63 1.01 -13.51
CA LEU A 206 15.41 1.83 -13.35
C LEU A 206 15.66 3.09 -12.51
N CYS A 207 16.46 2.99 -11.44
CA CYS A 207 16.85 4.13 -10.62
C CYS A 207 17.71 5.14 -11.39
N ILE A 208 18.66 4.68 -12.22
CA ILE A 208 19.48 5.58 -13.05
C ILE A 208 18.61 6.29 -14.10
N LEU A 209 17.70 5.57 -14.74
CA LEU A 209 16.73 6.16 -15.67
C LEU A 209 15.86 7.23 -14.98
N ALA A 210 15.39 6.97 -13.76
CA ALA A 210 14.66 7.95 -12.99
C ALA A 210 15.50 9.18 -12.60
N ALA A 211 16.79 8.98 -12.28
CA ALA A 211 17.73 10.07 -11.99
C ALA A 211 17.93 10.98 -13.20
N ILE A 212 17.98 10.40 -14.40
CA ILE A 212 18.01 11.15 -15.67
C ILE A 212 16.68 11.90 -15.88
N GLY A 213 15.55 11.27 -15.58
CA GLY A 213 14.22 11.87 -15.69
C GLY A 213 14.05 13.16 -14.89
N ILE A 214 14.50 13.18 -13.62
CA ILE A 214 14.37 14.34 -12.73
C ILE A 214 15.52 15.35 -12.84
N ALA A 215 16.64 15.01 -13.49
CA ALA A 215 17.86 15.81 -13.52
C ALA A 215 17.68 17.29 -13.89
N GLY A 216 16.80 17.60 -14.84
CA GLY A 216 16.54 18.98 -15.27
C GLY A 216 15.65 19.78 -14.31
N LYS A 217 14.96 19.10 -13.39
CA LYS A 217 13.93 19.67 -12.49
C LYS A 217 14.33 19.62 -11.01
N ASP A 218 15.37 18.87 -10.65
CA ASP A 218 15.88 18.83 -9.28
C ASP A 218 16.73 20.07 -8.94
N LYS A 219 16.07 21.24 -8.87
CA LYS A 219 16.68 22.55 -8.59
C LYS A 219 15.91 23.29 -7.51
N LYS A 220 16.61 24.16 -6.77
CA LYS A 220 16.03 24.97 -5.68
C LYS A 220 14.81 25.80 -6.11
N GLU A 221 14.78 26.25 -7.36
CA GLU A 221 13.67 27.01 -7.98
C GLU A 221 12.32 26.26 -7.98
N TYR A 222 12.34 24.93 -7.95
CA TYR A 222 11.15 24.08 -8.00
C TYR A 222 10.79 23.46 -6.65
N PHE A 223 11.56 23.77 -5.59
CA PHE A 223 11.24 23.32 -4.25
C PHE A 223 10.17 24.27 -3.68
N GLY A 224 9.11 23.70 -3.10
CA GLY A 224 8.05 24.50 -2.49
C GLY A 224 8.65 25.44 -1.43
N LEU A 225 8.14 26.67 -1.37
CA LEU A 225 8.35 27.55 -0.21
C LEU A 225 7.91 26.72 0.99
N GLY A 226 8.85 26.36 1.88
CA GLY A 226 8.55 25.57 3.07
C GLY A 226 7.52 26.32 3.88
N GLU A 227 6.24 26.02 3.67
CA GLU A 227 5.16 26.70 4.36
C GLU A 227 5.39 26.49 5.83
N LYS A 228 5.30 27.60 6.57
CA LYS A 228 5.29 27.68 8.03
C LYS A 228 4.09 26.93 8.58
N THR A 229 4.05 25.62 8.37
CA THR A 229 3.12 24.73 9.02
C THR A 229 3.59 24.68 10.46
N LYS A 230 2.82 25.29 11.37
CA LYS A 230 3.05 25.22 12.82
C LYS A 230 3.42 23.77 13.15
N LYS A 231 4.63 23.54 13.68
CA LYS A 231 5.14 22.20 14.00
C LYS A 231 4.07 21.46 14.82
N THR A 232 3.41 20.47 14.21
CA THR A 232 2.45 19.63 14.91
C THR A 232 3.22 18.83 15.95
N THR A 233 2.82 18.98 17.21
CA THR A 233 3.52 18.34 18.33
C THR A 233 2.94 16.93 18.52
N LEU A 234 3.72 15.96 18.99
CA LEU A 234 3.26 14.58 19.26
C LEU A 234 1.99 14.52 20.15
N LYS A 235 1.75 15.54 21.00
CA LYS A 235 0.54 15.68 21.82
C LYS A 235 -0.74 15.93 20.99
N ASP A 236 -0.63 16.58 19.83
CA ASP A 236 -1.78 16.84 18.94
C ASP A 236 -2.36 15.53 18.37
N TYR A 237 -1.52 14.50 18.17
CA TYR A 237 -1.93 13.20 17.59
C TYR A 237 -2.93 12.47 18.48
N GLY A 238 -2.64 12.35 19.78
CA GLY A 238 -3.50 11.65 20.73
C GLY A 238 -4.85 12.35 20.93
N HIS A 239 -4.87 13.68 20.93
CA HIS A 239 -6.10 14.46 21.07
C HIS A 239 -6.99 14.35 19.83
N ILE A 240 -6.41 14.52 18.63
CA ILE A 240 -7.14 14.39 17.36
C ILE A 240 -7.69 12.97 17.20
N LEU A 241 -6.88 11.95 17.49
CA LEU A 241 -7.31 10.56 17.40
C LEU A 241 -8.48 10.29 18.36
N LYS A 242 -8.39 10.69 19.64
CA LYS A 242 -9.47 10.45 20.63
C LYS A 242 -10.76 11.23 20.32
N GLY A 243 -10.64 12.45 19.81
CA GLY A 243 -11.80 13.29 19.50
C GLY A 243 -12.48 12.92 18.20
N ASN A 244 -11.76 12.44 17.18
CA ASN A 244 -12.30 12.25 15.83
C ASN A 244 -12.82 10.81 15.62
N ARG A 245 -14.10 10.58 15.95
CA ARG A 245 -14.74 9.27 15.78
C ARG A 245 -14.77 8.78 14.31
N PRO A 246 -15.06 9.61 13.30
CA PRO A 246 -14.92 9.21 11.89
C PRO A 246 -13.50 8.71 11.53
N LEU A 247 -12.45 9.38 12.03
CA LEU A 247 -11.06 8.97 11.84
C LEU A 247 -10.78 7.60 12.46
N GLN A 248 -11.18 7.37 13.71
CA GLN A 248 -10.99 6.07 14.38
C GLN A 248 -11.66 4.93 13.60
N ILE A 249 -12.91 5.15 13.18
CA ILE A 249 -13.70 4.16 12.45
C ILE A 249 -13.06 3.87 11.09
N LEU A 250 -12.70 4.89 10.32
CA LEU A 250 -12.13 4.68 9.00
C LEU A 250 -10.73 4.07 9.08
N ALA A 251 -9.89 4.49 10.04
CA ALA A 251 -8.58 3.88 10.26
C ALA A 251 -8.72 2.38 10.58
N MET A 252 -9.60 2.02 11.51
CA MET A 252 -9.82 0.60 11.85
C MET A 252 -10.42 -0.20 10.68
N ALA A 253 -11.40 0.36 9.96
CA ALA A 253 -11.99 -0.28 8.78
C ALA A 253 -10.94 -0.48 7.66
N ALA A 254 -10.07 0.51 7.43
CA ALA A 254 -8.97 0.45 6.50
C ALA A 254 -7.90 -0.57 6.91
N ALA A 255 -7.65 -0.73 8.22
CA ALA A 255 -6.74 -1.75 8.73
C ALA A 255 -7.19 -3.16 8.33
N PHE A 256 -8.46 -3.50 8.55
CA PHE A 256 -8.99 -4.81 8.16
C PHE A 256 -8.91 -5.04 6.64
N VAL A 257 -9.25 -4.03 5.83
CA VAL A 257 -9.12 -4.11 4.38
C VAL A 257 -7.66 -4.32 3.96
N LYS A 258 -6.73 -3.56 4.54
CA LYS A 258 -5.30 -3.68 4.22
C LYS A 258 -4.74 -5.04 4.61
N PHE A 259 -5.13 -5.57 5.77
CA PHE A 259 -4.78 -6.93 6.19
C PHE A 259 -5.20 -7.96 5.14
N VAL A 260 -6.43 -7.87 4.62
CA VAL A 260 -6.92 -8.78 3.55
C VAL A 260 -6.12 -8.63 2.26
N VAL A 261 -5.88 -7.40 1.80
CA VAL A 261 -5.07 -7.16 0.58
C VAL A 261 -3.68 -7.77 0.71
N GLN A 262 -3.08 -7.65 1.90
CA GLN A 262 -1.77 -8.20 2.15
C GLN A 262 -1.77 -9.73 2.28
N LEU A 263 -2.77 -10.30 2.97
CA LEU A 263 -2.97 -11.74 3.12
C LEU A 263 -3.10 -12.42 1.75
N MET A 264 -3.93 -11.85 0.88
CA MET A 264 -4.16 -12.35 -0.49
C MET A 264 -3.00 -12.09 -1.46
N SER A 265 -1.94 -11.40 -1.04
CA SER A 265 -0.77 -11.12 -1.87
C SER A 265 0.52 -11.70 -1.25
N ASP A 266 0.40 -12.45 -0.16
CA ASP A 266 1.53 -13.07 0.52
C ASP A 266 2.04 -14.29 -0.26
N GLN A 267 3.36 -14.43 -0.39
CA GLN A 267 3.95 -15.50 -1.21
C GLN A 267 3.72 -16.89 -0.61
N VAL A 268 3.66 -17.01 0.73
CA VAL A 268 3.36 -18.30 1.37
C VAL A 268 1.92 -18.72 1.07
N ALA A 269 0.97 -17.78 1.17
CA ALA A 269 -0.41 -18.02 0.77
C ALA A 269 -0.52 -18.39 -0.71
N MET A 270 0.21 -17.71 -1.60
CA MET A 270 0.22 -18.01 -3.04
C MET A 270 0.72 -19.42 -3.35
N ILE A 271 1.76 -19.89 -2.66
CA ILE A 271 2.30 -21.25 -2.87
C ILE A 271 1.31 -22.30 -2.37
N ILE A 272 0.64 -22.06 -1.25
CA ILE A 272 -0.41 -22.96 -0.75
C ILE A 272 -1.56 -23.07 -1.75
N LEU A 273 -2.03 -21.94 -2.32
CA LEU A 273 -3.14 -21.95 -3.26
C LEU A 273 -2.76 -22.51 -4.64
N PHE A 274 -1.71 -21.97 -5.25
CA PHE A 274 -1.36 -22.29 -6.64
C PHE A 274 -0.39 -23.47 -6.75
N GLY A 275 0.66 -23.48 -5.94
CA GLY A 275 1.67 -24.55 -5.95
C GLY A 275 1.11 -25.88 -5.43
N ILE A 276 0.51 -25.86 -4.25
CA ILE A 276 0.09 -27.09 -3.54
C ILE A 276 -1.34 -27.50 -3.89
N LEU A 277 -2.32 -26.59 -3.73
CA LEU A 277 -3.72 -26.95 -3.91
C LEU A 277 -4.11 -27.15 -5.38
N LEU A 278 -3.63 -26.30 -6.29
CA LEU A 278 -3.85 -26.45 -7.73
C LEU A 278 -2.75 -27.26 -8.44
N GLY A 279 -1.63 -27.53 -7.76
CA GLY A 279 -0.53 -28.35 -8.30
C GLY A 279 0.32 -27.65 -9.37
N ASN A 280 0.18 -26.33 -9.55
CA ASN A 280 0.91 -25.59 -10.56
C ASN A 280 1.08 -24.13 -10.13
N PHE A 281 2.26 -23.80 -9.59
CA PHE A 281 2.57 -22.44 -9.14
C PHE A 281 2.57 -21.43 -10.29
N GLY A 282 2.87 -21.85 -11.53
CA GLY A 282 2.80 -21.03 -12.73
C GLY A 282 1.42 -20.43 -13.03
N LEU A 283 0.35 -21.03 -12.49
CA LEU A 283 -1.00 -20.45 -12.55
C LEU A 283 -1.08 -19.09 -11.85
N SER A 284 -0.28 -18.87 -10.81
CA SER A 284 -0.27 -17.59 -10.08
C SER A 284 0.16 -16.42 -10.96
N GLY A 285 1.16 -16.60 -11.83
CA GLY A 285 1.61 -15.62 -12.81
C GLY A 285 0.62 -15.44 -13.95
N GLN A 286 0.13 -16.54 -14.51
CA GLN A 286 -0.84 -16.52 -15.62
C GLN A 286 -2.17 -15.86 -15.22
N ILE A 287 -2.72 -16.21 -14.05
CA ILE A 287 -3.93 -15.57 -13.54
C ILE A 287 -3.67 -14.09 -13.26
N SER A 288 -2.50 -13.73 -12.68
CA SER A 288 -2.17 -12.32 -12.44
C SER A 288 -2.11 -11.48 -13.72
N LEU A 289 -1.80 -12.06 -14.88
CA LEU A 289 -1.93 -11.40 -16.19
C LEU A 289 -3.38 -11.24 -16.61
N ILE A 290 -4.14 -12.33 -16.55
CA ILE A 290 -5.55 -12.36 -16.99
C ILE A 290 -6.39 -11.39 -16.16
N THR A 291 -6.09 -11.22 -14.87
CA THR A 291 -6.85 -10.31 -14.01
C THR A 291 -6.60 -8.84 -14.27
N ILE A 292 -5.57 -8.43 -15.03
CA ILE A 292 -5.29 -6.99 -15.27
C ILE A 292 -6.50 -6.26 -15.85
N ILE A 293 -7.13 -6.82 -16.88
CA ILE A 293 -8.27 -6.17 -17.56
C ILE A 293 -9.49 -6.11 -16.62
N PRO A 294 -9.95 -7.21 -16.00
CA PRO A 294 -11.00 -7.15 -14.97
C PRO A 294 -10.69 -6.17 -13.84
N ASP A 295 -9.44 -6.13 -13.37
CA ASP A 295 -9.01 -5.28 -12.27
C ASP A 295 -9.20 -3.79 -12.63
N LEU A 296 -8.83 -3.39 -13.85
CA LEU A 296 -9.04 -2.04 -14.35
C LEU A 296 -10.54 -1.71 -14.46
N LEU A 297 -11.35 -2.60 -15.04
CA LEU A 297 -12.80 -2.40 -15.17
C LEU A 297 -13.48 -2.19 -13.82
N ILE A 298 -13.15 -3.01 -12.82
CA ILE A 298 -13.69 -2.90 -11.47
C ILE A 298 -13.21 -1.62 -10.78
N THR A 299 -11.99 -1.16 -11.06
CA THR A 299 -11.45 0.12 -10.56
C THR A 299 -12.25 1.30 -11.09
N PHE A 300 -12.46 1.36 -12.41
CA PHE A 300 -13.25 2.42 -13.02
C PHE A 300 -14.71 2.39 -12.57
N GLY A 301 -15.27 1.19 -12.41
CA GLY A 301 -16.58 0.98 -11.79
C GLY A 301 -16.67 1.56 -10.38
N ALA A 302 -15.61 1.43 -9.58
CA ALA A 302 -15.57 1.93 -8.20
C ALA A 302 -15.62 3.46 -8.17
N VAL A 303 -14.86 4.11 -9.06
CA VAL A 303 -14.86 5.57 -9.20
C VAL A 303 -16.21 6.07 -9.70
N ALA A 304 -16.80 5.43 -10.72
CA ALA A 304 -18.11 5.79 -11.24
C ALA A 304 -19.21 5.64 -10.17
N LEU A 305 -19.14 4.59 -9.36
CA LEU A 305 -20.07 4.38 -8.26
C LEU A 305 -19.87 5.41 -7.14
N ALA A 306 -18.62 5.73 -6.77
CA ALA A 306 -18.30 6.74 -5.77
C ALA A 306 -18.86 8.11 -6.15
N ARG A 307 -18.81 8.47 -7.44
CA ARG A 307 -19.43 9.72 -7.95
C ARG A 307 -20.96 9.72 -7.83
N LYS A 308 -21.62 8.57 -7.98
CA LYS A 308 -23.09 8.47 -7.95
C LYS A 308 -23.68 8.28 -6.54
N LYS A 309 -23.11 7.38 -5.73
CA LYS A 309 -23.61 7.01 -4.39
C LYS A 309 -22.82 7.64 -3.23
N GLY A 310 -21.80 8.43 -3.54
CA GLY A 310 -20.84 8.92 -2.55
C GLY A 310 -19.80 7.87 -2.15
N LEU A 311 -18.70 8.34 -1.56
CA LEU A 311 -17.56 7.50 -1.16
C LEU A 311 -17.96 6.40 -0.17
N ARG A 312 -18.72 6.75 0.88
CA ARG A 312 -19.23 5.78 1.87
C ARG A 312 -20.08 4.68 1.23
N GLY A 313 -21.01 5.07 0.35
CA GLY A 313 -21.92 4.13 -0.31
C GLY A 313 -21.18 3.16 -1.23
N ALA A 314 -20.19 3.66 -1.98
CA ALA A 314 -19.32 2.81 -2.78
C ALA A 314 -18.47 1.86 -1.92
N TYR A 315 -17.87 2.37 -0.84
CA TYR A 315 -17.06 1.58 0.09
C TYR A 315 -17.85 0.39 0.67
N VAL A 316 -19.05 0.64 1.19
CA VAL A 316 -19.91 -0.41 1.77
C VAL A 316 -20.39 -1.42 0.73
N LEU A 317 -20.76 -0.98 -0.49
CA LEU A 317 -21.18 -1.91 -1.54
C LEU A 317 -20.03 -2.86 -1.93
N TYR A 318 -18.83 -2.33 -2.12
CA TYR A 318 -17.67 -3.14 -2.50
C TYR A 318 -17.30 -4.15 -1.43
N LEU A 319 -17.33 -3.77 -0.16
CA LEU A 319 -17.13 -4.71 0.95
C LEU A 319 -18.23 -5.79 1.00
N SER A 320 -19.48 -5.41 0.74
CA SER A 320 -20.60 -6.37 0.74
C SER A 320 -20.46 -7.39 -0.38
N LEU A 321 -20.08 -6.95 -1.58
CA LEU A 321 -19.78 -7.84 -2.70
C LEU A 321 -18.57 -8.74 -2.37
N ALA A 322 -17.50 -8.18 -1.82
CA ALA A 322 -16.32 -8.95 -1.43
C ALA A 322 -16.69 -10.07 -0.44
N ALA A 323 -17.53 -9.79 0.56
CA ALA A 323 -17.97 -10.80 1.53
C ALA A 323 -18.68 -11.98 0.85
N VAL A 324 -19.59 -11.72 -0.11
CA VAL A 324 -20.27 -12.77 -0.89
C VAL A 324 -19.27 -13.60 -1.70
N PHE A 325 -18.34 -12.94 -2.40
CA PHE A 325 -17.35 -13.65 -3.21
C PHE A 325 -16.34 -14.43 -2.37
N PHE A 326 -16.03 -14.02 -1.14
CA PHE A 326 -15.20 -14.84 -0.24
C PHE A 326 -15.89 -16.12 0.21
N VAL A 327 -17.20 -16.07 0.49
CA VAL A 327 -17.97 -17.29 0.79
C VAL A 327 -17.97 -18.23 -0.42
N ALA A 328 -18.23 -17.70 -1.62
CA ALA A 328 -18.18 -18.47 -2.85
C ALA A 328 -16.78 -19.05 -3.13
N LEU A 329 -15.72 -18.28 -2.86
CA LEU A 329 -14.34 -18.72 -3.01
C LEU A 329 -13.99 -19.84 -2.03
N GLY A 330 -14.46 -19.75 -0.78
CA GLY A 330 -14.26 -20.81 0.23
C GLY A 330 -14.88 -22.13 -0.18
N PHE A 331 -16.13 -22.09 -0.69
CA PHE A 331 -16.77 -23.28 -1.24
C PHE A 331 -16.00 -23.84 -2.44
N MET A 332 -15.59 -22.98 -3.38
CA MET A 332 -14.78 -23.40 -4.53
C MET A 332 -13.48 -24.09 -4.10
N ILE A 333 -12.67 -23.44 -3.25
CA ILE A 333 -11.37 -24.00 -2.78
C ILE A 333 -11.57 -25.35 -2.09
N SER A 334 -12.65 -25.53 -1.31
CA SER A 334 -12.91 -26.80 -0.61
C SER A 334 -13.14 -27.99 -1.55
N THR A 335 -13.60 -27.74 -2.77
CA THR A 335 -13.89 -28.76 -3.79
C THR A 335 -12.78 -28.92 -4.83
N MET A 336 -11.72 -28.11 -4.76
CA MET A 336 -10.63 -28.10 -5.74
C MET A 336 -9.61 -29.21 -5.49
N GLN A 337 -9.08 -29.72 -6.58
CA GLN A 337 -8.03 -30.73 -6.67
C GLN A 337 -6.93 -30.24 -7.63
N PRO A 338 -5.70 -30.76 -7.47
CA PRO A 338 -4.62 -30.49 -8.41
C PRO A 338 -5.02 -30.84 -9.85
N GLY A 339 -4.77 -29.93 -10.79
CA GLY A 339 -5.13 -30.10 -12.20
C GLY A 339 -6.54 -29.64 -12.60
N ASP A 340 -7.40 -29.22 -11.66
CA ASP A 340 -8.73 -28.67 -11.97
C ASP A 340 -8.68 -27.35 -12.78
N VAL A 341 -7.56 -26.63 -12.68
CA VAL A 341 -7.29 -25.39 -13.40
C VAL A 341 -6.14 -25.63 -14.37
N ASP A 342 -6.49 -25.83 -15.63
CA ASP A 342 -5.54 -25.91 -16.73
C ASP A 342 -6.02 -25.01 -17.88
N PHE A 343 -5.12 -24.16 -18.38
CA PHE A 343 -5.40 -23.30 -19.53
C PHE A 343 -5.37 -24.06 -20.86
N GLY A 344 -4.73 -25.24 -20.91
CA GLY A 344 -4.78 -26.13 -22.07
C GLY A 344 -6.16 -26.77 -22.27
N ASN A 345 -6.89 -27.01 -21.17
CA ASN A 345 -8.26 -27.55 -21.19
C ASN A 345 -9.15 -26.80 -20.19
N LEU A 346 -9.65 -25.64 -20.63
CA LEU A 346 -10.48 -24.77 -19.80
C LEU A 346 -11.84 -25.40 -19.46
N THR A 347 -11.89 -26.02 -18.29
CA THR A 347 -13.13 -26.55 -17.72
C THR A 347 -13.98 -25.41 -17.12
N VAL A 348 -15.30 -25.58 -17.07
CA VAL A 348 -16.23 -24.62 -16.43
C VAL A 348 -15.81 -24.30 -14.99
N LYS A 349 -15.33 -25.32 -14.26
CA LYS A 349 -14.81 -25.18 -12.89
C LYS A 349 -13.61 -24.23 -12.82
N ALA A 350 -12.69 -24.30 -13.78
CA ALA A 350 -11.55 -23.40 -13.87
C ALA A 350 -11.97 -21.95 -14.15
N ILE A 351 -12.89 -21.75 -15.09
CA ILE A 351 -13.43 -20.42 -15.43
C ILE A 351 -14.13 -19.80 -14.22
N LEU A 352 -14.96 -20.57 -13.52
CA LEU A 352 -15.65 -20.12 -12.32
C LEU A 352 -14.67 -19.76 -11.20
N PHE A 353 -13.63 -20.57 -10.99
CA PHE A 353 -12.59 -20.26 -10.02
C PHE A 353 -11.88 -18.94 -10.34
N ILE A 354 -11.41 -18.76 -11.57
CA ILE A 354 -10.72 -17.53 -12.00
C ILE A 354 -11.64 -16.33 -11.81
N ALA A 355 -12.91 -16.42 -12.22
CA ALA A 355 -13.87 -15.34 -12.06
C ALA A 355 -14.11 -15.01 -10.58
N ILE A 356 -14.43 -16.00 -9.74
CA ILE A 356 -14.71 -15.80 -8.32
C ILE A 356 -13.48 -15.28 -7.57
N TYR A 357 -12.29 -15.84 -7.83
CA TYR A 357 -11.03 -15.40 -7.24
C TYR A 357 -10.72 -13.94 -7.59
N THR A 358 -10.85 -13.58 -8.88
CA THR A 358 -10.65 -12.21 -9.36
C THR A 358 -11.62 -11.24 -8.67
N LEU A 359 -12.92 -11.59 -8.62
CA LEU A 359 -13.94 -10.75 -8.03
C LEU A 359 -13.74 -10.59 -6.52
N ALA A 360 -13.46 -11.68 -5.78
CA ALA A 360 -13.15 -11.63 -4.35
C ALA A 360 -11.95 -10.72 -4.06
N ARG A 361 -10.84 -10.94 -4.77
CA ARG A 361 -9.60 -10.17 -4.61
C ARG A 361 -9.79 -8.70 -4.97
N ARG A 362 -10.49 -8.39 -6.06
CA ARG A 362 -10.61 -7.01 -6.52
C ARG A 362 -11.64 -6.21 -5.75
N PHE A 363 -12.80 -6.79 -5.43
CA PHE A 363 -13.80 -6.11 -4.61
C PHE A 363 -13.28 -5.82 -3.19
N SER A 364 -12.46 -6.71 -2.62
CA SER A 364 -11.83 -6.46 -1.31
C SER A 364 -10.72 -5.41 -1.37
N ARG A 365 -10.00 -5.28 -2.49
CA ARG A 365 -8.93 -4.28 -2.66
C ARG A 365 -9.41 -2.87 -3.00
N SER A 366 -10.52 -2.71 -3.72
CA SER A 366 -11.01 -1.39 -4.14
C SER A 366 -11.34 -0.41 -2.99
N PRO A 367 -11.90 -0.84 -1.84
CA PRO A 367 -12.06 0.03 -0.68
C PRO A 367 -10.75 0.71 -0.25
N ALA A 368 -9.58 0.06 -0.36
CA ALA A 368 -8.30 0.67 -0.01
C ALA A 368 -7.97 1.92 -0.84
N SER A 369 -8.33 1.95 -2.13
CA SER A 369 -8.16 3.16 -2.95
C SER A 369 -9.13 4.29 -2.60
N LEU A 370 -10.31 3.96 -2.04
CA LEU A 370 -11.28 4.94 -1.58
C LEU A 370 -10.88 5.56 -0.23
N VAL A 371 -10.16 4.81 0.63
CA VAL A 371 -9.63 5.33 1.90
C VAL A 371 -8.76 6.56 1.67
N LEU A 372 -7.97 6.59 0.58
CA LEU A 372 -7.12 7.74 0.26
C LEU A 372 -7.94 9.03 0.09
N THR A 373 -9.04 8.98 -0.64
CA THR A 373 -9.91 10.16 -0.83
C THR A 373 -10.74 10.46 0.41
N MET A 374 -11.24 9.43 1.11
CA MET A 374 -11.96 9.60 2.38
C MET A 374 -11.05 10.14 3.51
N GLY A 375 -9.74 9.93 3.42
CA GLY A 375 -8.76 10.54 4.32
C GLY A 375 -8.71 12.07 4.17
N ALA A 376 -8.88 12.58 2.95
CA ALA A 376 -9.02 14.01 2.71
C ALA A 376 -10.33 14.55 3.32
N ASP A 377 -11.45 13.83 3.15
CA ASP A 377 -12.73 14.17 3.79
C ASP A 377 -12.62 14.29 5.31
N ILE A 378 -11.86 13.40 5.95
CA ILE A 378 -11.61 13.46 7.40
C ILE A 378 -10.75 14.66 7.78
N SER A 379 -9.80 15.05 6.92
CA SER A 379 -9.01 16.26 7.13
C SER A 379 -9.86 17.52 7.08
N ASP A 380 -10.77 17.59 6.11
CA ASP A 380 -11.73 18.68 6.01
C ASP A 380 -12.68 18.69 7.21
N TYR A 381 -13.18 17.52 7.62
CA TYR A 381 -14.02 17.40 8.81
C TYR A 381 -13.30 17.88 10.07
N GLU A 382 -12.05 17.48 10.30
CA GLU A 382 -11.27 17.94 11.44
C GLU A 382 -10.98 19.43 11.39
N THR A 383 -10.71 19.97 10.19
CA THR A 383 -10.49 21.40 9.97
C THR A 383 -11.76 22.19 10.31
N SER A 384 -12.94 21.70 9.89
CA SER A 384 -14.23 22.34 10.19
C SER A 384 -14.56 22.36 11.68
N ARG A 385 -14.00 21.42 12.46
CA ARG A 385 -14.24 21.28 13.90
C ARG A 385 -13.22 22.03 14.75
N SER A 386 -11.94 21.92 14.42
CA SER A 386 -10.82 22.43 15.22
C SER A 386 -10.28 23.77 14.73
N SER A 387 -10.72 24.24 13.55
CA SER A 387 -10.16 25.37 12.81
C SER A 387 -8.66 25.24 12.53
N ARG A 388 -8.08 24.05 12.72
CA ARG A 388 -6.68 23.73 12.44
C ARG A 388 -6.61 22.76 11.27
N TYR A 389 -5.82 23.12 10.27
CA TYR A 389 -5.53 22.20 9.17
C TYR A 389 -4.49 21.15 9.62
N VAL A 390 -4.94 19.89 9.77
CA VAL A 390 -4.14 18.78 10.33
C VAL A 390 -4.05 17.57 9.42
N ALA A 391 -4.04 17.79 8.10
CA ALA A 391 -3.93 16.74 7.09
C ALA A 391 -2.72 15.80 7.30
N GLY A 392 -1.57 16.35 7.70
CA GLY A 392 -0.35 15.56 7.96
C GLY A 392 -0.48 14.58 9.13
N VAL A 393 -1.20 14.95 10.19
CA VAL A 393 -1.47 14.08 11.34
C VAL A 393 -2.33 12.90 10.90
N ILE A 394 -3.40 13.19 10.14
CA ILE A 394 -4.31 12.17 9.61
C ILE A 394 -3.58 11.22 8.66
N GLY A 395 -2.77 11.76 7.74
CA GLY A 395 -1.93 10.95 6.84
C GLY A 395 -0.99 10.02 7.59
N THR A 396 -0.36 10.50 8.67
CA THR A 396 0.53 9.69 9.51
C THR A 396 -0.23 8.57 10.24
N ILE A 397 -1.43 8.85 10.76
CA ILE A 397 -2.27 7.82 11.40
C ILE A 397 -2.65 6.73 10.39
N PHE A 398 -3.04 7.10 9.17
CA PHE A 398 -3.33 6.11 8.12
C PHE A 398 -2.08 5.33 7.71
N SER A 399 -0.91 5.96 7.63
CA SER A 399 0.35 5.28 7.33
C SER A 399 0.72 4.24 8.41
N LEU A 400 0.64 4.62 9.68
CA LEU A 400 0.88 3.70 10.80
C LEU A 400 -0.12 2.54 10.80
N THR A 401 -1.39 2.85 10.54
CA THR A 401 -2.46 1.85 10.40
C THR A 401 -2.14 0.87 9.27
N ASP A 402 -1.67 1.36 8.13
CA ASP A 402 -1.28 0.57 6.96
C ASP A 402 -0.11 -0.38 7.28
N SER A 403 0.93 0.14 7.94
CA SER A 403 2.10 -0.64 8.37
C SER A 403 1.73 -1.75 9.35
N VAL A 404 0.94 -1.44 10.38
CA VAL A 404 0.50 -2.45 11.36
C VAL A 404 -0.40 -3.49 10.69
N ALA A 405 -1.42 -3.07 9.93
CA ALA A 405 -2.34 -3.99 9.27
C ALA A 405 -1.63 -4.94 8.29
N SER A 406 -0.69 -4.42 7.49
CA SER A 406 0.07 -5.22 6.54
C SER A 406 1.15 -6.09 7.19
N SER A 407 1.60 -5.76 8.41
CA SER A 407 2.52 -6.61 9.17
C SER A 407 1.86 -7.87 9.72
N LEU A 408 0.56 -7.81 10.03
CA LEU A 408 -0.17 -8.92 10.63
C LEU A 408 -0.36 -10.10 9.69
N ALA A 409 -0.42 -9.88 8.38
CA ALA A 409 -0.64 -10.95 7.40
C ALA A 409 0.42 -12.08 7.49
N PRO A 410 1.73 -11.82 7.31
CA PRO A 410 2.74 -12.88 7.45
C PRO A 410 2.78 -13.47 8.87
N MET A 411 2.52 -12.67 9.90
CA MET A 411 2.50 -13.16 11.29
C MET A 411 1.39 -14.18 11.54
N VAL A 412 0.17 -13.89 11.06
CA VAL A 412 -1.00 -14.76 11.19
C VAL A 412 -0.81 -16.03 10.36
N ILE A 413 -0.26 -15.92 9.14
CA ILE A 413 0.08 -17.09 8.31
C ILE A 413 1.04 -18.02 9.07
N GLY A 414 2.08 -17.47 9.69
CA GLY A 414 3.06 -18.27 10.44
C GLY A 414 2.44 -19.02 11.62
N TRP A 415 1.55 -18.38 12.39
CA TRP A 415 0.85 -19.05 13.49
C TRP A 415 -0.11 -20.15 13.02
N ILE A 416 -0.82 -19.93 11.91
CA ILE A 416 -1.74 -20.92 11.33
C ILE A 416 -0.96 -22.16 10.87
N LEU A 417 0.17 -21.95 10.18
CA LEU A 417 1.00 -23.02 9.67
C LEU A 417 1.76 -23.75 10.78
N ALA A 418 2.23 -23.04 11.81
CA ALA A 418 2.78 -23.66 13.01
C ALA A 418 1.76 -24.58 13.71
N GLY A 419 0.48 -24.19 13.73
CA GLY A 419 -0.60 -24.98 14.32
C GLY A 419 -0.87 -26.33 13.63
N ILE A 420 -0.43 -26.50 12.39
CA ILE A 420 -0.54 -27.76 11.63
C ILE A 420 0.82 -28.44 11.38
N GLY A 421 1.86 -28.05 12.14
CA GLY A 421 3.18 -28.71 12.11
C GLY A 421 4.25 -28.06 11.23
N PHE A 422 3.96 -26.93 10.56
CA PHE A 422 4.94 -26.18 9.75
C PHE A 422 5.59 -25.03 10.55
N SER A 423 6.02 -25.29 11.79
CA SER A 423 6.67 -24.27 12.64
C SER A 423 8.13 -24.02 12.26
N GLU A 424 8.82 -25.05 11.76
CA GLU A 424 10.24 -25.01 11.40
C GLU A 424 10.45 -24.69 9.91
N VAL A 425 9.75 -25.38 9.03
CA VAL A 425 9.88 -25.22 7.57
C VAL A 425 8.50 -24.97 6.99
N TYR A 426 8.38 -23.98 6.10
CA TYR A 426 7.13 -23.72 5.41
C TYR A 426 6.87 -24.75 4.30
N PRO A 427 5.59 -25.02 3.99
CA PRO A 427 5.26 -25.87 2.86
C PRO A 427 5.69 -25.20 1.56
N SER A 428 6.41 -25.93 0.73
CA SER A 428 6.89 -25.53 -0.59
C SER A 428 6.10 -26.23 -1.70
N GLN A 429 6.44 -25.95 -2.96
CA GLN A 429 5.65 -26.44 -4.11
C GLN A 429 5.65 -27.97 -4.26
N ASP A 430 6.70 -28.62 -3.77
CA ASP A 430 6.86 -30.08 -3.71
C ASP A 430 6.11 -30.72 -2.53
N THR A 431 5.55 -29.92 -1.61
CA THR A 431 4.77 -30.43 -0.49
C THR A 431 3.45 -31.01 -0.99
N ALA A 432 3.21 -32.30 -0.71
CA ALA A 432 1.97 -32.97 -1.10
C ALA A 432 0.74 -32.33 -0.42
N LEU A 433 -0.33 -32.15 -1.18
CA LEU A 433 -1.59 -31.65 -0.66
C LEU A 433 -2.20 -32.64 0.33
N ASN A 434 -2.41 -32.19 1.57
CA ASN A 434 -3.13 -32.93 2.62
C ASN A 434 -4.39 -32.16 3.07
N PRO A 435 -5.30 -32.78 3.85
CA PRO A 435 -6.51 -32.11 4.34
C PRO A 435 -6.23 -30.83 5.14
N ASP A 436 -5.16 -30.80 5.92
CA ASP A 436 -4.79 -29.66 6.75
C ASP A 436 -4.38 -28.45 5.91
N LEU A 437 -3.56 -28.64 4.88
CA LEU A 437 -3.16 -27.58 3.93
C LEU A 437 -4.33 -27.09 3.10
N ARG A 438 -5.29 -27.96 2.75
CA ARG A 438 -6.54 -27.52 2.13
C ARG A 438 -7.35 -26.64 3.09
N MET A 439 -7.46 -27.04 4.36
CA MET A 439 -8.13 -26.22 5.38
C MET A 439 -7.44 -24.87 5.55
N VAL A 440 -6.10 -24.84 5.58
CA VAL A 440 -5.32 -23.59 5.61
C VAL A 440 -5.61 -22.73 4.39
N ALA A 441 -5.66 -23.29 3.17
CA ALA A 441 -6.02 -22.54 1.97
C ALA A 441 -7.42 -21.88 2.10
N VAL A 442 -8.42 -22.62 2.61
CA VAL A 442 -9.76 -22.08 2.88
C VAL A 442 -9.71 -20.97 3.94
N ILE A 443 -8.93 -21.15 5.01
CA ILE A 443 -8.80 -20.15 6.07
C ILE A 443 -8.17 -18.86 5.52
N LEU A 444 -7.07 -18.96 4.79
CA LEU A 444 -6.31 -17.81 4.30
C LEU A 444 -7.03 -17.04 3.18
N PHE A 445 -7.71 -17.73 2.27
CA PHE A 445 -8.33 -17.09 1.10
C PHE A 445 -9.83 -16.83 1.23
N ALA A 446 -10.52 -17.45 2.19
CA ALA A 446 -11.95 -17.27 2.38
C ALA A 446 -12.31 -16.82 3.80
N VAL A 447 -12.01 -17.61 4.83
CA VAL A 447 -12.52 -17.37 6.19
C VAL A 447 -11.97 -16.07 6.79
N LEU A 448 -10.64 -15.91 6.85
CA LEU A 448 -10.02 -14.71 7.41
C LEU A 448 -10.37 -13.45 6.62
N PRO A 449 -10.29 -13.44 5.27
CA PRO A 449 -10.79 -12.33 4.48
C PRO A 449 -12.25 -11.98 4.74
N PHE A 450 -13.13 -12.98 4.80
CA PHE A 450 -14.56 -12.77 5.07
C PHE A 450 -14.79 -12.14 6.45
N VAL A 451 -14.13 -12.64 7.49
CA VAL A 451 -14.26 -12.10 8.86
C VAL A 451 -13.74 -10.66 8.92
N ALA A 452 -12.56 -10.39 8.37
CA ALA A 452 -11.98 -9.04 8.38
C ALA A 452 -12.86 -8.03 7.61
N ILE A 453 -13.36 -8.40 6.43
CA ILE A 453 -14.27 -7.56 5.64
C ILE A 453 -15.60 -7.37 6.36
N SER A 454 -16.14 -8.40 7.02
CA SER A 454 -17.36 -8.30 7.82
C SER A 454 -17.20 -7.35 9.01
N LEU A 455 -16.06 -7.39 9.70
CA LEU A 455 -15.72 -6.44 10.75
C LEU A 455 -15.63 -5.01 10.21
N SER A 456 -15.00 -4.82 9.04
CA SER A 456 -14.95 -3.52 8.35
C SER A 456 -16.37 -3.02 7.99
N LEU A 457 -17.24 -3.89 7.48
CA LEU A 457 -18.65 -3.56 7.21
C LEU A 457 -19.41 -3.11 8.45
N VAL A 458 -19.24 -3.82 9.57
CA VAL A 458 -19.87 -3.47 10.86
C VAL A 458 -19.39 -2.09 11.34
N LEU A 459 -18.09 -1.80 11.24
CA LEU A 459 -17.53 -0.50 11.58
C LEU A 459 -18.11 0.63 10.74
N MET A 460 -18.30 0.40 9.43
CA MET A 460 -18.85 1.41 8.51
C MET A 460 -20.32 1.76 8.77
N LYS A 461 -21.06 0.96 9.56
CA LYS A 461 -22.39 1.34 10.06
C LYS A 461 -22.31 2.57 10.99
N PHE A 462 -21.22 2.70 11.73
CA PHE A 462 -20.99 3.82 12.66
C PHE A 462 -20.30 5.03 12.02
N TYR A 463 -19.84 4.90 10.78
CA TYR A 463 -19.19 5.99 10.04
C TYR A 463 -20.23 7.01 9.56
N LYS A 464 -20.12 8.28 9.97
CA LYS A 464 -21.16 9.29 9.73
C LYS A 464 -20.91 10.23 8.54
N LEU A 465 -19.72 10.22 7.94
CA LEU A 465 -19.39 11.12 6.82
C LEU A 465 -19.91 10.52 5.49
N ASP A 466 -21.17 10.79 5.18
CA ASP A 466 -21.73 10.56 3.85
C ASP A 466 -21.69 11.83 2.98
N ALA A 467 -22.23 11.74 1.76
CA ALA A 467 -22.19 12.86 0.81
C ALA A 467 -22.87 14.13 1.37
N LYS A 468 -23.98 13.99 2.08
CA LYS A 468 -24.71 15.12 2.68
C LYS A 468 -23.94 15.73 3.84
N ALA A 469 -23.34 14.88 4.69
CA ALA A 469 -22.49 15.34 5.78
C ALA A 469 -21.27 16.12 5.26
N MET A 470 -20.66 15.66 4.16
CA MET A 470 -19.53 16.35 3.55
C MET A 470 -19.90 17.70 2.94
N GLU A 471 -21.09 17.83 2.36
CA GLU A 471 -21.61 19.14 1.90
C GLU A 471 -21.70 20.16 3.05
N GLN A 472 -22.20 19.72 4.21
CA GLN A 472 -22.25 20.56 5.41
C GLN A 472 -20.87 20.94 5.95
N VAL A 473 -19.90 20.02 5.89
CA VAL A 473 -18.51 20.29 6.26
C VAL A 473 -17.91 21.39 5.37
N GLN A 474 -18.14 21.32 4.06
CA GLN A 474 -17.65 22.34 3.12
C GLN A 474 -18.30 23.70 3.36
N LEU A 475 -19.61 23.75 3.63
CA LEU A 475 -20.30 24.99 4.01
C LEU A 475 -19.72 25.60 5.29
N ARG A 476 -19.37 24.78 6.28
CA ARG A 476 -18.75 25.25 7.52
C ARG A 476 -17.34 25.81 7.29
N ILE A 477 -16.55 25.17 6.44
CA ILE A 477 -15.21 25.66 6.06
C ILE A 477 -15.32 26.98 5.29
N ALA A 478 -16.30 27.11 4.39
CA ALA A 478 -16.53 28.35 3.65
C ALA A 478 -16.83 29.52 4.60
N LYS A 479 -17.73 29.31 5.58
CA LYS A 479 -18.02 30.30 6.62
C LYS A 479 -16.80 30.69 7.45
N LEU A 480 -15.99 29.71 7.88
CA LEU A 480 -14.76 29.99 8.62
C LEU A 480 -13.75 30.84 7.83
N LYS A 481 -13.73 30.71 6.50
CA LYS A 481 -12.90 31.54 5.62
C LYS A 481 -13.46 32.95 5.48
N GLU A 482 -14.77 33.08 5.31
CA GLU A 482 -15.45 34.40 5.26
C GLU A 482 -15.26 35.16 6.59
N ASP A 483 -15.44 34.49 7.72
CA ASP A 483 -15.26 35.08 9.05
C ASP A 483 -13.79 35.47 9.29
N GLY A 484 -12.84 34.63 8.86
CA GLY A 484 -11.40 34.91 8.97
C GLY A 484 -10.87 36.01 8.05
N ASP A 485 -11.55 36.30 6.94
CA ASP A 485 -11.27 37.44 6.04
C ASP A 485 -11.97 38.72 6.52
N SER A 486 -13.00 38.60 7.37
CA SER A 486 -13.72 39.72 7.97
C SER A 486 -13.10 40.26 9.27
N ASP A 487 -12.08 39.59 9.81
CA ASP A 487 -11.43 39.88 11.09
C ASP A 487 -10.29 40.92 10.97
N GLU A 488 -10.50 41.99 10.19
CA GLU A 488 -9.75 43.26 10.35
C GLU A 488 -10.23 44.09 11.56
N THR A 489 -11.10 43.55 12.42
CA THR A 489 -11.44 44.17 13.72
C THR A 489 -11.56 43.12 14.83
N PRO A 490 -10.80 43.24 15.94
CA PRO A 490 -10.69 42.16 16.91
C PRO A 490 -11.81 42.19 17.95
N HIS A 491 -12.58 41.11 18.10
CA HIS A 491 -13.24 40.81 19.38
C HIS A 491 -13.24 39.32 19.71
N SER A 492 -12.50 39.00 20.78
CA SER A 492 -12.45 37.71 21.44
C SER A 492 -13.74 37.42 22.22
N GLY A 493 -14.27 36.19 22.11
CA GLY A 493 -15.10 35.64 23.19
C GLY A 493 -16.27 34.70 22.87
N SER A 494 -16.67 34.48 21.61
CA SER A 494 -18.00 33.86 21.34
C SER A 494 -18.02 32.49 20.65
N ASN A 495 -16.87 31.84 20.41
CA ASN A 495 -16.82 30.63 19.56
C ASN A 495 -17.00 29.27 20.27
N GLU A 496 -17.02 29.19 21.61
CA GLU A 496 -17.29 27.93 22.32
C GLU A 496 -18.78 27.60 22.47
N ALA A 497 -19.66 28.61 22.51
CA ALA A 497 -21.09 28.42 22.77
C ALA A 497 -21.90 27.95 21.54
N LEU A 498 -21.50 28.35 20.32
CA LEU A 498 -22.24 27.97 19.10
C LEU A 498 -22.05 26.49 18.73
N GLY A 499 -20.88 25.92 19.03
CA GLY A 499 -20.56 24.52 18.72
C GLY A 499 -21.33 23.51 19.58
N GLN A 500 -21.65 23.87 20.83
CA GLN A 500 -22.38 22.98 21.75
C GLN A 500 -23.91 23.09 21.58
N THR A 501 -24.43 24.25 21.20
CA THR A 501 -25.88 24.48 21.10
C THR A 501 -26.52 23.72 19.92
N ILE A 502 -25.78 23.48 18.83
CA ILE A 502 -26.30 22.73 17.67
C ILE A 502 -26.23 21.21 17.89
N LEU A 503 -25.25 20.72 18.68
CA LEU A 503 -25.12 19.31 19.06
C LEU A 503 -26.31 18.80 19.88
N ALA A 504 -26.95 19.67 20.68
CA ALA A 504 -28.15 19.33 21.43
C ALA A 504 -29.38 19.12 20.51
N ASN A 505 -29.46 19.81 19.37
CA ASN A 505 -30.60 19.74 18.46
C ASN A 505 -30.54 18.58 17.45
N THR A 506 -29.41 17.88 17.31
CA THR A 506 -29.29 16.71 16.41
C THR A 506 -29.56 15.36 17.10
N ILE A 507 -29.76 15.33 18.43
CA ILE A 507 -30.04 14.09 19.19
C ILE A 507 -31.55 13.84 19.35
N LYS A 508 -32.41 14.79 18.97
CA LYS A 508 -33.86 14.64 19.00
C LYS A 508 -34.48 15.06 17.67
N GLN A 509 -34.55 14.15 16.72
CA GLN A 509 -35.72 13.97 15.85
C GLN A 509 -35.65 12.58 15.21
N PRO A 510 -36.79 11.87 15.12
CA PRO A 510 -36.86 10.42 14.94
C PRO A 510 -36.33 9.91 13.60
#